data_AF-A0A0D7WTM6-F1
#
_entry.id   AF-A0A0D7WTM6-F1
#
_cell.length_a   1.000
_cell.length_b   1.000
_cell.length_c   1.000
_cell.angle_alpha   90.00
_cell.angle_beta   90.00
_cell.angle_gamma   90.00
#
_symmetry.space_group_name_H-M   'P 1'
#
loop_
_entity.id
_entity.type
_entity.pdbx_description
1 polymer ?
#
loop_
_entity_poly.entity_id
_entity_poly.type
_entity_poly.pdbx_seq_one_letter_code
_entity_poly.pdbx_strand_id
1 'polypeptide(L)'
;MRQNKHKYSVSAMCDVLNIPRSTYYYEECKVEVPSEDEISSIIVDIFQRSRQNYGTRKIKKELHQQGFTVSRRRIGRIMKEFGLVSSYTVAQYKPHPTKCNEAKQANVLDRKFEQ
;
A
#
# COMPACT_ATOMS: atom_id res chain seq x y z
N MET A 1 -29.39 8.66 20.45
CA MET A 1 -29.53 8.99 19.01
C MET A 1 -29.27 7.80 18.08
N ARG A 2 -28.19 7.00 18.27
CA ARG A 2 -27.80 5.89 17.38
C ARG A 2 -28.92 4.89 17.01
N GLN A 3 -29.68 4.40 18.00
CA GLN A 3 -30.78 3.46 17.75
C GLN A 3 -31.94 4.06 16.92
N ASN A 4 -32.13 5.38 16.96
CA ASN A 4 -33.25 6.07 16.30
C ASN A 4 -32.84 6.73 14.96
N LYS A 5 -31.60 6.55 14.50
CA LYS A 5 -31.08 7.14 13.25
C LYS A 5 -31.87 6.72 12.00
N HIS A 6 -32.52 5.56 12.04
CA HIS A 6 -33.38 5.06 10.97
C HIS A 6 -34.79 5.68 10.96
N LYS A 7 -35.21 6.32 12.05
CA LYS A 7 -36.55 6.93 12.19
C LYS A 7 -36.52 8.45 12.09
N TYR A 8 -35.44 9.08 12.56
CA TYR A 8 -35.35 10.54 12.64
C TYR A 8 -34.02 11.06 12.12
N SER A 9 -34.02 12.28 11.60
CA SER A 9 -32.79 12.94 11.17
C SER A 9 -31.88 13.24 12.36
N VAL A 10 -30.57 13.02 12.19
CA VAL A 10 -29.57 13.33 13.21
C VAL A 10 -29.62 14.81 13.59
N SER A 11 -29.86 15.70 12.62
CA SER A 11 -29.99 17.13 12.92
C SER A 11 -31.17 17.44 13.82
N ALA A 12 -32.38 16.93 13.54
CA ALA A 12 -33.54 17.20 14.38
C ALA A 12 -33.36 16.64 15.81
N MET A 13 -32.76 15.47 15.95
CA MET A 13 -32.44 14.92 17.28
C MET A 13 -31.42 15.79 18.03
N CYS A 14 -30.36 16.25 17.36
CA CYS A 14 -29.36 17.16 17.94
C CYS A 14 -29.97 18.48 18.39
N ASP A 15 -30.87 19.03 17.58
CA ASP A 15 -31.54 20.31 17.87
C ASP A 15 -32.48 20.16 19.09
N VAL A 16 -33.25 19.08 19.19
CA VAL A 16 -34.14 18.80 20.35
C VAL A 16 -33.36 18.55 21.64
N LEU A 17 -32.23 17.83 21.55
CA LEU A 17 -31.40 17.49 22.72
C LEU A 17 -30.39 18.60 23.07
N ASN A 18 -30.36 19.69 22.31
CA ASN A 18 -29.46 20.83 22.49
C ASN A 18 -27.97 20.43 22.47
N ILE A 19 -27.61 19.49 21.59
CA ILE A 19 -26.24 18.98 21.43
C ILE A 19 -25.68 19.46 20.07
N PRO A 20 -24.46 20.01 20.01
CA PRO A 20 -23.82 20.34 18.74
C PRO A 20 -23.66 19.10 17.85
N ARG A 21 -24.03 19.21 16.56
CA ARG A 21 -23.88 18.11 15.58
C ARG A 21 -22.45 17.60 15.47
N SER A 22 -21.46 18.48 15.66
CA SER A 22 -20.04 18.13 15.68
C SER A 22 -19.72 17.10 16.77
N THR A 23 -20.27 17.26 17.97
CA THR A 23 -20.07 16.34 19.09
C THR A 23 -20.60 14.95 18.77
N TYR A 24 -21.79 14.87 18.18
CA TYR A 24 -22.38 13.58 17.77
C TYR A 24 -21.48 12.83 16.79
N TYR A 25 -21.04 13.47 15.71
CA TYR A 25 -20.17 12.82 14.72
C TYR A 25 -18.76 12.56 15.25
N TYR A 26 -18.25 13.38 16.17
CA TYR A 26 -16.97 13.14 16.82
C TYR A 26 -16.99 11.87 17.68
N GLU A 27 -18.06 11.64 18.42
CA GLU A 27 -18.28 10.39 19.15
C GLU A 27 -18.56 9.21 18.22
N GLU A 28 -19.20 9.43 17.07
CA GLU A 28 -19.38 8.39 16.03
C GLU A 28 -18.04 7.97 15.41
N CYS A 29 -17.16 8.93 15.09
CA CYS A 29 -15.83 8.67 14.54
C CYS A 29 -14.87 8.01 15.53
N LYS A 30 -15.06 8.18 16.84
CA LYS A 30 -14.21 7.55 17.87
C LYS A 30 -14.34 6.03 17.96
N VAL A 31 -15.43 5.44 17.46
CA VAL A 31 -15.79 4.07 17.86
C VAL A 31 -15.07 2.97 17.09
N GLU A 32 -14.44 3.22 15.93
CA GLU A 32 -13.87 2.11 15.13
C GLU A 32 -12.63 2.48 14.31
N VAL A 33 -11.73 3.30 14.86
CA VAL A 33 -10.39 3.41 14.27
C VAL A 33 -9.49 2.47 15.05
N PRO A 34 -9.18 1.25 14.55
CA PRO A 34 -8.12 0.43 15.14
C PRO A 34 -6.87 1.29 15.24
N SER A 35 -6.18 1.21 16.38
CA SER A 35 -5.01 2.04 16.63
C SER A 35 -4.01 1.89 15.48
N GLU A 36 -3.26 2.95 15.17
CA GLU A 36 -2.30 2.88 14.04
C GLU A 36 -1.28 1.74 14.23
N ASP A 37 -1.01 1.37 15.49
CA ASP A 37 -0.11 0.31 15.90
C ASP A 37 -0.68 -1.10 15.65
N GLU A 38 -2.00 -1.29 15.76
CA GLU A 38 -2.65 -2.57 15.42
C GLU A 38 -2.57 -2.87 13.93
N ILE A 39 -2.79 -1.88 13.06
CA ILE A 39 -2.72 -2.11 11.62
C ILE A 39 -1.29 -2.39 11.18
N SER A 40 -0.29 -1.72 11.78
CA SER A 40 1.11 -1.91 11.41
C SER A 40 1.61 -3.31 11.77
N SER A 41 1.32 -3.78 12.99
CA SER A 41 1.62 -5.14 13.44
C SER A 41 0.97 -6.21 12.55
N ILE A 42 -0.32 -6.07 12.22
CA ILE A 42 -1.01 -7.01 11.32
C ILE A 42 -0.36 -7.06 9.94
N ILE A 43 0.06 -5.91 9.40
CA ILE A 43 0.75 -5.85 8.10
C ILE A 43 2.08 -6.60 8.14
N VAL A 44 2.87 -6.43 9.20
CA VAL A 44 4.14 -7.14 9.41
C VAL A 44 3.90 -8.64 9.49
N ASP A 45 2.89 -9.08 10.25
CA ASP A 45 2.54 -10.48 10.41
C ASP A 45 2.09 -11.13 9.09
N ILE A 46 1.22 -10.46 8.33
CA ILE A 46 0.80 -10.93 6.99
C ILE A 46 2.02 -11.05 6.08
N PHE A 47 2.92 -10.06 6.12
CA PHE A 47 4.12 -10.06 5.30
C PHE A 47 5.05 -11.23 5.63
N GLN A 48 5.31 -11.49 6.93
CA GLN A 48 6.11 -12.63 7.38
C GLN A 48 5.46 -13.97 7.03
N ARG A 49 4.15 -14.12 7.28
CA ARG A 49 3.37 -15.33 6.93
C ARG A 49 3.43 -15.63 5.43
N SER A 50 3.47 -14.59 4.60
CA SER A 50 3.60 -14.72 3.15
C SER A 50 5.01 -15.06 2.65
N ARG A 51 5.97 -15.30 3.55
CA ARG A 51 7.40 -15.46 3.25
C ARG A 51 7.97 -14.27 2.48
N GLN A 52 7.57 -13.05 2.85
CA GLN A 52 8.02 -11.80 2.22
C GLN A 52 7.65 -11.65 0.74
N ASN A 53 6.69 -12.43 0.25
CA ASN A 53 6.29 -12.41 -1.15
C ASN A 53 5.18 -11.40 -1.43
N TYR A 54 4.41 -10.99 -0.42
CA TYR A 54 3.25 -10.12 -0.64
C TYR A 54 3.65 -8.65 -0.70
N GLY A 55 3.22 -7.98 -1.77
CA GLY A 55 3.25 -6.52 -1.87
C GLY A 55 1.91 -5.89 -1.48
N THR A 56 1.86 -4.55 -1.52
CA THR A 56 0.70 -3.71 -1.16
C THR A 56 -0.67 -4.18 -1.69
N ARG A 57 -0.73 -4.78 -2.90
CA ARG A 57 -2.00 -5.27 -3.49
C ARG A 57 -2.50 -6.54 -2.80
N LYS A 58 -1.62 -7.50 -2.52
CA LYS A 58 -1.98 -8.76 -1.86
C LYS A 58 -2.30 -8.54 -0.38
N ILE A 59 -1.50 -7.72 0.30
CA ILE A 59 -1.75 -7.33 1.69
C ILE A 59 -3.12 -6.67 1.85
N LYS A 60 -3.53 -5.80 0.91
CA LYS A 60 -4.88 -5.20 0.95
C LYS A 60 -5.99 -6.27 0.90
N LYS A 61 -5.82 -7.31 0.09
CA LYS A 61 -6.81 -8.39 -0.04
C LYS A 61 -6.91 -9.21 1.24
N GLU A 62 -5.78 -9.54 1.86
CA GLU A 62 -5.70 -10.23 3.15
C GLU A 62 -6.34 -9.39 4.28
N LEU A 63 -6.00 -8.09 4.36
CA LEU A 63 -6.60 -7.18 5.32
C LEU A 63 -8.13 -7.09 5.17
N HIS A 64 -8.62 -7.03 3.93
CA HIS A 64 -10.05 -7.04 3.66
C HIS A 64 -10.72 -8.35 4.08
N GLN A 65 -10.05 -9.50 3.93
CA GLN A 65 -10.55 -10.79 4.42
C GLN A 65 -10.63 -10.84 5.95
N GLN A 66 -9.75 -10.12 6.64
CA GLN A 66 -9.75 -9.97 8.10
C GLN A 66 -10.69 -8.86 8.60
N GLY A 67 -11.46 -8.21 7.71
CA GLY A 67 -12.42 -7.16 8.07
C GLY A 67 -11.84 -5.74 8.12
N PHE A 68 -10.55 -5.55 7.82
CA PHE A 68 -9.90 -4.25 7.84
C PHE A 68 -9.97 -3.55 6.48
N THR A 69 -10.60 -2.38 6.46
CA THR A 69 -10.65 -1.53 5.26
C THR A 69 -9.52 -0.50 5.28
N VAL A 70 -8.38 -0.86 4.67
CA VAL A 70 -7.19 0.01 4.62
C VAL A 70 -6.85 0.41 3.17
N SER A 71 -6.50 1.68 2.96
CA SER A 71 -6.09 2.16 1.64
C SER A 71 -4.74 1.60 1.22
N ARG A 72 -4.55 1.35 -0.08
CA ARG A 72 -3.26 0.87 -0.62
C ARG A 72 -2.11 1.83 -0.33
N ARG A 73 -2.38 3.15 -0.32
CA ARG A 73 -1.38 4.19 -0.01
C ARG A 73 -0.95 4.16 1.45
N ARG A 74 -1.86 3.86 2.38
CA ARG A 74 -1.54 3.68 3.80
C ARG A 74 -0.68 2.44 4.02
N ILE A 75 -1.06 1.30 3.43
CA ILE A 75 -0.24 0.08 3.47
C ILE A 75 1.17 0.34 2.92
N GLY A 76 1.29 1.06 1.79
CA GLY A 76 2.60 1.39 1.22
C GLY A 76 3.47 2.28 2.11
N ARG A 77 2.88 3.22 2.86
CA ARG A 77 3.61 4.04 3.85
C ARG A 77 4.15 3.18 4.99
N ILE A 78 3.29 2.36 5.57
CA ILE A 78 3.66 1.41 6.64
C ILE A 78 4.76 0.47 6.14
N MET A 79 4.59 -0.17 4.98
CA MET A 79 5.65 -1.03 4.42
C MET A 79 6.99 -0.30 4.24
N LYS A 80 6.97 0.99 3.85
CA LYS A 80 8.18 1.80 3.70
C LYS A 80 8.83 2.13 5.05
N GLU A 81 8.03 2.48 6.05
CA GLU A 81 8.49 2.77 7.43
C GLU A 81 9.18 1.55 8.05
N PHE A 82 8.62 0.36 7.84
CA PHE A 82 9.17 -0.91 8.35
C PHE A 82 10.18 -1.58 7.40
N GLY A 83 10.54 -0.95 6.27
CA GLY A 83 11.50 -1.51 5.31
C GLY A 83 11.06 -2.82 4.64
N LEU A 84 9.75 -3.09 4.58
CA LEU A 84 9.19 -4.32 4.01
C LEU A 84 9.19 -4.23 2.49
N VAL A 85 10.07 -4.99 1.84
CA VAL A 85 10.17 -5.07 0.37
C VAL A 85 9.82 -6.47 -0.09
N SER A 86 8.83 -6.58 -0.99
CA SER A 86 8.45 -7.88 -1.55
C SER A 86 9.58 -8.47 -2.39
N SER A 87 9.85 -9.75 -2.21
CA SER A 87 10.85 -10.51 -2.99
C SER A 87 10.64 -10.40 -4.50
N TYR A 88 9.38 -10.31 -4.95
CA TYR A 88 8.98 -10.21 -6.36
C TYR A 88 9.34 -8.86 -7.01
N THR A 89 9.57 -7.82 -6.21
CA THR A 89 9.96 -6.49 -6.70
C THR A 89 11.43 -6.41 -7.05
N VAL A 90 12.25 -7.35 -6.58
CA VAL A 90 13.69 -7.37 -6.85
C VAL A 90 13.90 -7.93 -8.25
N ALA A 91 14.37 -7.09 -9.17
CA ALA A 91 14.74 -7.52 -10.51
C ALA A 91 15.88 -8.55 -10.42
N GLN A 92 15.65 -9.75 -10.96
CA GLN A 92 16.63 -10.84 -10.91
C GLN A 92 17.64 -10.79 -12.07
N TYR A 93 17.38 -9.94 -13.08
CA TYR A 93 18.23 -9.85 -14.25
C TYR A 93 19.56 -9.16 -13.91
N LYS A 94 20.64 -9.91 -14.07
CA LYS A 94 22.02 -9.39 -14.04
C LYS A 94 22.50 -9.27 -15.49
N PRO A 95 22.72 -8.06 -16.02
CA PRO A 95 23.26 -7.93 -17.37
C PRO A 95 24.65 -8.56 -17.41
N HIS A 96 24.83 -9.52 -18.30
CA HIS A 96 26.14 -10.05 -18.63
C HIS A 96 26.73 -9.17 -19.74
N PRO A 97 27.77 -8.37 -19.48
CA PRO A 97 28.42 -7.61 -20.54
C PRO A 97 29.02 -8.60 -21.54
N THR A 98 28.51 -8.58 -22.77
CA THR A 98 29.17 -9.28 -23.87
C THR A 98 30.41 -8.46 -24.24
N LYS A 99 31.55 -9.12 -24.45
CA LYS A 99 32.76 -8.42 -24.92
C LYS A 99 32.46 -7.74 -26.26
N CYS A 100 32.98 -6.53 -26.46
CA CYS A 100 32.96 -5.92 -27.79
C CYS A 100 33.56 -6.89 -28.81
N ASN A 101 32.95 -6.96 -29.98
CA ASN A 101 33.49 -7.76 -31.08
C ASN A 101 34.73 -7.04 -31.63
N GLU A 102 35.89 -7.34 -31.05
CA GLU A 102 37.21 -6.85 -31.50
C GLU A 102 37.77 -7.67 -32.67
N ALA A 103 36.94 -8.51 -33.31
CA ALA A 103 37.38 -9.22 -34.51
C ALA A 103 37.81 -8.20 -35.56
N LYS A 104 39.09 -8.25 -35.94
CA LYS A 104 39.64 -7.46 -37.03
C LYS A 104 38.94 -7.88 -38.32
N GLN A 105 37.93 -7.12 -38.73
CA GLN A 105 37.27 -7.35 -39.99
C GLN A 105 38.05 -6.67 -41.10
N ALA A 106 38.40 -7.43 -42.14
CA ALA A 106 39.13 -6.90 -43.27
C ALA A 106 38.27 -5.85 -44.00
N ASN A 107 38.87 -4.71 -44.32
CA ASN A 107 38.25 -3.68 -45.16
C ASN A 107 38.40 -4.06 -46.63
N VAL A 108 37.63 -5.06 -47.07
CA VAL A 108 37.70 -5.62 -48.44
C VAL A 108 37.44 -4.55 -49.52
N LEU A 109 36.81 -3.44 -49.16
CA LEU A 109 36.42 -2.36 -50.07
C LEU A 109 37.29 -1.11 -49.94
N ASP A 110 38.40 -1.16 -49.17
CA ASP A 110 39.33 -0.04 -48.93
C ASP A 110 38.65 1.29 -48.61
N ARG A 111 37.57 1.24 -47.82
CA ARG A 111 36.83 2.44 -47.43
C ARG A 111 37.60 3.22 -46.37
N LYS A 112 37.79 4.52 -46.58
CA LYS A 112 38.37 5.40 -45.56
C LYS A 112 37.29 5.74 -44.54
N PHE A 113 37.40 5.18 -43.34
CA PHE A 113 36.57 5.56 -42.19
C PHE A 113 37.39 6.52 -41.33
N GLU A 114 36.90 7.74 -41.15
CA GLU A 114 37.44 8.68 -40.16
C GLU A 114 36.87 8.30 -38.78
N GLN A 115 37.71 8.37 -37.76
CA GLN A 115 37.42 7.93 -36.40
C GLN A 115 37.22 9.13 -35.47
#